data_AF-G4SVG6-F1
#
_entry.id   AF-G4SVG6-F1
#
_cell.length_a   1.000
_cell.length_b   1.000
_cell.length_c   1.000
_cell.angle_alpha   90.00
_cell.angle_beta   90.00
_cell.angle_gamma   90.00
#
_symmetry.space_group_name_H-M   'P 1'
#
loop_
_entity.id
_entity.type
_entity.pdbx_description
1 polymer ?
#
loop_
_entity_poly.entity_id
_entity_poly.type
_entity_poly.pdbx_seq_one_letter_code
_entity_poly.pdbx_strand_id
1 'polypeptide(L)'
;MNKHLPTKMNETGFTALELLITITIAGIIATLAIPSYQDMLERNRLKQALESLKGDLKLARTEALKRHQPIVVSRTTGNQGAWCYGLAIRTPAKANCDCEQPDISANDFCDIKRILGNDFEHITMEPAGINNNTFNPRRGTVAAGGVTFSTAKYAARVVFADTGRIRICIPQSANIPSGKVGLPSVTANC
;
A
#
# COMPACT_ATOMS: atom_id res chain seq x y z
N MET A 1 34.73 -72.54 -15.40
CA MET A 1 33.63 -71.56 -15.58
C MET A 1 33.03 -71.33 -14.20
N ASN A 2 33.01 -70.17 -13.55
CA ASN A 2 33.00 -68.76 -13.98
C ASN A 2 33.79 -67.90 -12.97
N LYS A 3 34.55 -66.92 -13.45
CA LYS A 3 35.09 -65.83 -12.61
C LYS A 3 34.02 -64.73 -12.55
N HIS A 4 33.36 -64.57 -11.41
CA HIS A 4 32.54 -63.39 -11.13
C HIS A 4 33.47 -62.23 -10.76
N LEU A 5 33.67 -61.30 -11.71
CA LEU A 5 34.38 -60.05 -11.46
C LEU A 5 33.50 -59.13 -10.62
N PRO A 6 33.97 -58.63 -9.45
CA PRO A 6 33.20 -57.68 -8.66
C PRO A 6 33.15 -56.32 -9.38
N THR A 7 31.97 -55.91 -9.82
CA THR A 7 31.70 -54.54 -10.24
C THR A 7 31.89 -53.61 -9.05
N LYS A 8 32.99 -52.85 -9.06
CA LYS A 8 33.27 -51.79 -8.11
C LYS A 8 32.20 -50.71 -8.30
N MET A 9 31.21 -50.68 -7.42
CA MET A 9 30.22 -49.61 -7.36
C MET A 9 30.99 -48.34 -6.96
N ASN A 10 31.17 -47.41 -7.89
CA ASN A 10 31.76 -46.11 -7.58
C ASN A 10 30.78 -45.38 -6.66
N GLU A 11 31.11 -45.28 -5.38
CA GLU A 11 30.42 -44.38 -4.47
C GLU A 11 30.70 -42.94 -4.92
N THR A 12 29.79 -42.36 -5.68
CA THR A 12 29.80 -40.94 -6.02
C THR A 12 29.19 -40.16 -4.86
N GLY A 13 29.99 -39.88 -3.85
CA GLY A 13 29.65 -38.96 -2.76
C GLY A 13 30.18 -37.55 -3.02
N PHE A 14 29.46 -36.53 -2.53
CA PHE A 14 29.97 -35.16 -2.48
C PHE A 14 31.20 -35.08 -1.56
N THR A 15 32.24 -34.37 -1.99
CA THR A 15 33.40 -34.14 -1.12
C THR A 15 33.10 -33.04 -0.10
N ALA A 16 33.72 -33.10 1.08
CA ALA A 16 33.60 -32.03 2.09
C ALA A 16 34.07 -30.67 1.54
N LEU A 17 35.04 -30.69 0.62
CA LEU A 17 35.54 -29.49 -0.07
C LEU A 17 34.48 -28.91 -1.02
N GLU A 18 33.76 -29.75 -1.76
CA GLU A 18 32.70 -29.33 -2.67
C GLU A 18 31.52 -28.73 -1.91
N LEU A 19 31.16 -29.31 -0.75
CA LEU A 19 30.18 -28.70 0.15
C LEU A 19 30.68 -27.33 0.64
N LEU A 20 31.94 -27.20 1.04
CA LEU A 20 32.52 -25.92 1.47
C LEU A 20 32.48 -24.85 0.37
N ILE A 21 32.84 -25.21 -0.86
CA ILE A 21 32.82 -24.28 -1.99
C ILE A 21 31.38 -23.87 -2.32
N THR A 22 30.44 -24.82 -2.34
CA THR A 22 29.03 -24.54 -2.64
C THR A 22 28.38 -23.63 -1.60
N ILE A 23 28.57 -23.89 -0.29
CA ILE A 23 28.04 -22.98 0.75
C ILE A 23 28.71 -21.60 0.70
N THR A 24 30.00 -21.54 0.34
CA THR A 24 30.72 -20.26 0.22
C THR A 24 30.15 -19.43 -0.92
N ILE A 25 29.97 -20.03 -2.10
CA ILE A 25 29.37 -19.35 -3.26
C ILE A 25 27.92 -18.95 -2.94
N ALA A 26 27.13 -19.83 -2.33
CA ALA A 26 25.75 -19.53 -1.93
C ALA A 26 25.67 -18.35 -0.96
N GLY A 27 26.59 -18.27 0.02
CA GLY A 27 26.70 -17.15 0.94
C GLY A 27 27.01 -15.82 0.25
N ILE A 28 27.92 -15.81 -0.72
CA ILE A 28 28.24 -14.62 -1.52
C ILE A 28 27.01 -14.16 -2.33
N ILE A 29 26.30 -15.08 -2.95
CA ILE A 29 25.08 -14.74 -3.72
C ILE A 29 23.99 -14.20 -2.80
N ALA A 30 23.81 -14.81 -1.62
CA ALA A 30 22.79 -14.39 -0.65
C ALA A 30 23.00 -12.93 -0.19
N THR A 31 24.25 -12.51 0.07
CA THR A 31 24.53 -11.14 0.52
C THR A 31 24.19 -10.09 -0.54
N LEU A 32 24.39 -10.41 -1.82
CA LEU A 32 24.02 -9.52 -2.94
C LEU A 32 22.51 -9.47 -3.19
N ALA A 33 21.80 -10.56 -2.94
CA ALA A 33 20.38 -10.67 -3.23
C ALA A 33 19.49 -9.92 -2.23
N ILE A 34 19.80 -9.98 -0.93
CA ILE A 34 19.00 -9.40 0.16
C ILE A 34 18.60 -7.92 -0.04
N PRO A 35 19.50 -6.98 -0.35
CA PRO A 35 19.13 -5.56 -0.46
C PRO A 35 18.13 -5.30 -1.60
N SER A 36 18.22 -6.04 -2.71
CA SER A 36 17.28 -5.91 -3.83
C SER A 36 15.87 -6.36 -3.44
N TYR A 37 15.74 -7.40 -2.61
CA TYR A 37 14.44 -7.87 -2.13
C TYR A 37 13.75 -6.86 -1.21
N GLN A 38 14.51 -6.18 -0.35
CA GLN A 38 13.97 -5.16 0.55
C GLN A 38 13.39 -3.96 -0.23
N ASP A 39 14.10 -3.47 -1.24
CA ASP A 39 13.64 -2.36 -2.09
C ASP A 39 12.39 -2.76 -2.90
N MET A 40 12.33 -3.98 -3.42
CA MET A 40 11.14 -4.50 -4.10
C MET A 40 9.93 -4.57 -3.14
N LEU A 41 10.14 -5.08 -1.93
CA LEU A 41 9.08 -5.20 -0.92
C LEU A 41 8.53 -3.82 -0.53
N GLU A 42 9.40 -2.84 -0.31
CA GLU A 42 9.03 -1.47 0.02
C GLU A 42 8.13 -0.85 -1.08
N ARG A 43 8.52 -1.00 -2.35
CA ARG A 43 7.72 -0.53 -3.50
C ARG A 43 6.37 -1.22 -3.57
N ASN A 44 6.33 -2.54 -3.34
CA ASN A 44 5.10 -3.33 -3.38
C ASN A 44 4.13 -2.92 -2.27
N ARG A 45 4.61 -2.72 -1.04
CA ARG A 45 3.80 -2.23 0.09
C ARG A 45 3.20 -0.87 -0.19
N LEU A 46 4.01 0.08 -0.68
CA LEU A 46 3.53 1.41 -1.04
C LEU A 46 2.48 1.34 -2.14
N LYS A 47 2.73 0.55 -3.20
CA LYS A 47 1.77 0.34 -4.28
C LYS A 47 0.45 -0.26 -3.78
N GLN A 48 0.50 -1.23 -2.87
CA GLN A 48 -0.70 -1.82 -2.28
C GLN A 48 -1.52 -0.80 -1.49
N ALA A 49 -0.89 0.04 -0.65
CA ALA A 49 -1.58 1.10 0.09
C ALA A 49 -2.27 2.10 -0.86
N LEU A 50 -1.56 2.52 -1.92
CA LEU A 50 -2.09 3.45 -2.94
C LEU A 50 -3.27 2.86 -3.72
N GLU A 51 -3.15 1.63 -4.20
CA GLU A 51 -4.21 0.95 -4.95
C GLU A 51 -5.40 0.60 -4.06
N SER A 52 -5.18 0.28 -2.79
CA SER A 52 -6.22 0.08 -1.78
C SER A 52 -7.07 1.35 -1.63
N LEU A 53 -6.44 2.50 -1.35
CA LEU A 53 -7.17 3.77 -1.25
C LEU A 53 -7.85 4.16 -2.57
N LYS A 54 -7.19 3.99 -3.72
CA LYS A 54 -7.79 4.27 -5.03
C LYS A 54 -9.02 3.40 -5.30
N GLY A 55 -8.97 2.12 -4.95
CA GLY A 55 -10.10 1.20 -5.03
C GLY A 55 -11.24 1.65 -4.12
N ASP A 56 -10.92 2.06 -2.89
CA ASP A 56 -11.91 2.45 -1.90
C ASP A 56 -12.55 3.82 -2.20
N LEU A 57 -11.81 4.75 -2.81
CA LEU A 57 -12.39 5.98 -3.34
C LEU A 57 -13.36 5.70 -4.50
N LYS A 58 -13.06 4.72 -5.36
CA LYS A 58 -13.99 4.28 -6.41
C LYS A 58 -15.22 3.59 -5.81
N LEU A 59 -15.04 2.80 -4.76
CA LEU A 59 -16.13 2.20 -3.99
C LEU A 59 -17.01 3.29 -3.39
N ALA A 60 -16.44 4.26 -2.67
CA ALA A 60 -17.17 5.39 -2.08
C ALA A 60 -18.01 6.15 -3.12
N ARG A 61 -17.43 6.42 -4.30
CA ARG A 61 -18.17 7.03 -5.42
C ARG A 61 -19.35 6.17 -5.86
N THR A 62 -19.12 4.88 -6.01
CA THR A 62 -20.14 3.93 -6.49
C THR A 62 -21.26 3.76 -5.45
N GLU A 63 -20.91 3.66 -4.16
CA GLU A 63 -21.87 3.61 -3.06
C GLU A 63 -22.70 4.89 -2.97
N ALA A 64 -22.10 6.07 -3.18
CA ALA A 64 -22.81 7.34 -3.19
C ALA A 64 -23.89 7.40 -4.28
N LEU A 65 -23.56 6.93 -5.48
CA LEU A 65 -24.48 6.86 -6.61
C LEU A 65 -25.56 5.78 -6.42
N LYS A 66 -25.17 4.59 -5.95
CA LYS A 66 -26.10 3.48 -5.72
C LYS A 66 -27.14 3.82 -4.64
N ARG A 67 -26.69 4.36 -3.50
CA ARG A 67 -27.55 4.67 -2.35
C ARG A 67 -28.26 6.01 -2.46
N HIS A 68 -27.90 6.84 -3.44
CA HIS A 68 -28.35 8.24 -3.52
C HIS A 68 -28.09 9.03 -2.23
N GLN A 69 -27.04 8.67 -1.49
CA GLN A 69 -26.64 9.30 -0.23
C GLN A 69 -25.18 9.78 -0.29
N PRO A 70 -24.84 10.93 0.31
CA PRO A 70 -23.47 11.42 0.32
C PRO A 70 -22.59 10.47 1.13
N ILE A 71 -21.46 10.03 0.56
CA ILE A 71 -20.49 9.18 1.25
C ILE A 71 -19.28 10.03 1.63
N VAL A 72 -18.92 10.01 2.91
CA VAL A 72 -17.71 10.66 3.42
C VAL A 72 -16.58 9.64 3.55
N VAL A 73 -15.39 10.06 3.13
CA VAL A 73 -14.14 9.34 3.33
C VAL A 73 -13.33 10.14 4.34
N SER A 74 -13.29 9.63 5.56
CA SER A 74 -12.57 10.23 6.69
C SER A 74 -11.19 9.59 6.84
N ARG A 75 -10.19 10.40 7.19
CA ARG A 75 -8.79 9.95 7.23
C ARG A 75 -8.08 10.58 8.42
N THR A 76 -7.25 9.77 9.06
CA THR A 76 -6.30 10.19 10.08
C THR A 76 -4.92 9.91 9.54
N THR A 77 -4.12 10.97 9.35
CA THR A 77 -2.75 10.86 8.85
C THR A 77 -1.81 10.46 9.97
N GLY A 78 -0.70 9.82 9.63
CA GLY A 78 0.34 9.50 10.58
C GLY A 78 1.39 8.56 10.02
N ASN A 79 2.36 8.23 10.87
CA ASN A 79 3.64 7.69 10.46
C ASN A 79 3.71 6.18 10.62
N GLN A 80 4.39 5.50 9.69
CA GLN A 80 4.78 4.09 9.82
C GLN A 80 3.61 3.15 10.20
N GLY A 81 2.45 3.31 9.57
CA GLY A 81 1.25 2.51 9.82
C GLY A 81 0.31 3.09 10.88
N ALA A 82 0.70 4.16 11.58
CA ALA A 82 -0.17 4.91 12.50
C ALA A 82 -1.08 5.89 11.75
N TRP A 83 -1.77 5.41 10.71
CA TRP A 83 -2.77 6.16 9.96
C TRP A 83 -4.00 5.29 9.75
N CYS A 84 -5.13 5.87 9.44
CA CYS A 84 -6.31 5.10 9.05
C CYS A 84 -7.19 5.89 8.08
N TYR A 85 -8.09 5.18 7.42
CA TYR A 85 -9.19 5.82 6.73
C TYR A 85 -10.45 4.94 6.78
N GLY A 86 -11.59 5.59 6.67
CA GLY A 86 -12.87 4.90 6.64
C GLY A 86 -13.92 5.64 5.83
N LEU A 87 -14.93 4.88 5.44
CA LEU A 87 -16.03 5.28 4.59
C LEU A 87 -17.31 5.16 5.40
N ALA A 88 -18.12 6.21 5.36
CA ALA A 88 -19.41 6.24 6.04
C ALA A 88 -20.46 6.97 5.22
N ILE A 89 -21.72 6.64 5.46
CA ILE A 89 -22.82 7.47 4.99
C ILE A 89 -22.81 8.78 5.77
N ARG A 90 -22.74 9.91 5.06
CA ARG A 90 -22.79 11.23 5.68
C ARG A 90 -24.24 11.60 5.99
N THR A 91 -24.53 11.86 7.25
CA THR A 91 -25.84 12.33 7.72
C THR A 91 -25.67 13.61 8.54
N PRO A 92 -26.74 14.36 8.84
CA PRO A 92 -26.65 15.52 9.74
C PRO A 92 -26.08 15.17 11.13
N ALA A 93 -26.33 13.95 11.62
CA ALA A 93 -25.80 13.44 12.89
C ALA A 93 -24.37 12.89 12.77
N LYS A 94 -23.91 12.59 11.55
CA LYS A 94 -22.62 11.95 11.26
C LYS A 94 -21.97 12.62 10.06
N ALA A 95 -21.29 13.73 10.32
CA ALA A 95 -20.58 14.48 9.29
C ALA A 95 -19.35 13.72 8.76
N ASN A 96 -18.69 12.98 9.64
CA ASN A 96 -17.47 12.21 9.43
C ASN A 96 -17.56 10.90 10.23
N CYS A 97 -16.68 9.95 9.95
CA CYS A 97 -16.47 8.79 10.83
C CYS A 97 -15.05 8.82 11.41
N ASP A 98 -14.88 8.23 12.58
CA ASP A 98 -13.59 7.94 13.17
C ASP A 98 -13.15 6.54 12.70
N CYS A 99 -12.01 6.48 12.01
CA CYS A 99 -11.47 5.22 11.51
C CYS A 99 -10.73 4.42 12.59
N GLU A 100 -10.46 4.99 13.77
CA GLU A 100 -9.86 4.27 14.88
C GLU A 100 -10.93 3.61 15.76
N GLN A 101 -12.15 4.16 15.80
CA GLN A 101 -13.28 3.65 16.59
C GLN A 101 -13.58 2.16 16.34
N PRO A 102 -13.31 1.26 17.30
CA PRO A 102 -13.58 -0.17 17.13
C PRO A 102 -15.04 -0.57 17.41
N ASP A 103 -15.79 0.23 18.18
CA ASP A 103 -17.18 -0.09 18.52
C ASP A 103 -18.11 0.17 17.33
N ILE A 104 -18.70 -0.90 16.79
CA ILE A 104 -19.63 -0.86 15.67
C ILE A 104 -20.93 -0.09 15.98
N SER A 105 -21.25 0.08 17.27
CA SER A 105 -22.46 0.76 17.73
C SER A 105 -22.24 2.25 17.96
N ALA A 106 -20.98 2.72 17.90
CA ALA A 106 -20.65 4.11 18.07
C ALA A 106 -21.16 4.95 16.88
N ASN A 107 -21.64 6.15 17.16
CA ASN A 107 -22.21 7.03 16.14
C ASN A 107 -21.18 7.43 15.05
N ASP A 108 -19.90 7.46 15.40
CA ASP A 108 -18.78 7.80 14.54
C ASP A 108 -18.11 6.57 13.89
N PHE A 109 -18.63 5.35 14.07
CA PHE A 109 -18.09 4.15 13.44
C PHE A 109 -18.16 4.20 11.91
N CYS A 110 -17.13 3.82 11.17
CA CYS A 110 -17.19 3.80 9.70
C CYS A 110 -17.99 2.59 9.16
N ASP A 111 -19.24 2.80 8.74
CA ASP A 111 -20.24 1.76 8.43
C ASP A 111 -20.07 1.06 7.08
N ILE A 112 -19.38 1.67 6.11
CA ILE A 112 -19.22 1.09 4.77
C ILE A 112 -17.96 0.25 4.70
N LYS A 113 -16.83 0.84 5.08
CA LYS A 113 -15.52 0.20 5.05
C LYS A 113 -14.55 0.96 5.93
N ARG A 114 -13.61 0.24 6.54
CA ARG A 114 -12.55 0.80 7.36
C ARG A 114 -11.24 0.08 7.05
N ILE A 115 -10.16 0.84 6.94
CA ILE A 115 -8.81 0.33 6.74
C ILE A 115 -7.90 1.00 7.77
N LEU A 116 -7.18 0.16 8.49
CA LEU A 116 -6.19 0.56 9.46
C LEU A 116 -4.81 0.48 8.81
N GLY A 117 -3.94 1.43 9.12
CA GLY A 117 -2.58 1.49 8.58
C GLY A 117 -1.63 0.46 9.19
N ASN A 118 -2.04 -0.22 10.27
CA ASN A 118 -1.28 -1.34 10.85
C ASN A 118 -1.10 -2.49 9.86
N ASP A 119 -2.03 -2.69 8.93
CA ASP A 119 -1.92 -3.64 7.82
C ASP A 119 -0.84 -3.22 6.79
N PHE A 120 -0.36 -1.97 6.87
CA PHE A 120 0.60 -1.34 5.97
C PHE A 120 1.79 -0.77 6.75
N GLU A 121 2.45 -1.62 7.54
CA GLU A 121 3.66 -1.24 8.27
C GLU A 121 4.71 -0.55 7.35
N HIS A 122 5.43 0.43 7.90
CA HIS A 122 6.44 1.24 7.20
C HIS A 122 5.88 2.19 6.13
N ILE A 123 4.56 2.28 5.97
CA ILE A 123 3.90 3.29 5.13
C ILE A 123 3.47 4.46 6.00
N THR A 124 3.85 5.67 5.63
CA THR A 124 3.35 6.91 6.22
C THR A 124 2.29 7.52 5.32
N MET A 125 1.19 7.97 5.91
CA MET A 125 0.23 8.85 5.24
C MET A 125 0.58 10.29 5.59
N GLU A 126 1.05 11.04 4.60
CA GLU A 126 1.50 12.41 4.81
C GLU A 126 0.29 13.34 5.05
N PRO A 127 0.42 14.32 5.97
CA PRO A 127 -0.60 15.34 6.17
C PRO A 127 -1.01 16.01 4.86
N ALA A 128 -2.32 16.10 4.63
CA ALA A 128 -2.90 16.81 3.50
C ALA A 128 -3.76 17.98 4.00
N GLY A 129 -3.83 19.08 3.24
CA GLY A 129 -4.69 20.22 3.58
C GLY A 129 -6.19 19.91 3.62
N ILE A 130 -6.62 18.72 3.17
CA ILE A 130 -8.00 18.24 3.22
C ILE A 130 -8.00 16.82 3.78
N ASN A 131 -8.47 16.65 5.02
CA ASN A 131 -8.51 15.34 5.70
C ASN A 131 -9.69 14.49 5.22
N ASN A 132 -10.87 15.10 5.04
CA ASN A 132 -12.11 14.37 4.75
C ASN A 132 -12.69 14.81 3.40
N ASN A 133 -13.22 13.85 2.66
CA ASN A 133 -13.76 14.08 1.33
C ASN A 133 -15.14 13.48 1.21
N THR A 134 -16.13 14.26 0.73
CA THR A 134 -17.48 13.75 0.54
C THR A 134 -17.83 13.65 -0.95
N PHE A 135 -18.29 12.47 -1.35
CA PHE A 135 -18.84 12.22 -2.68
C PHE A 135 -20.29 12.68 -2.78
N ASN A 136 -20.61 13.41 -3.85
CA ASN A 136 -21.96 13.86 -4.14
C ASN A 136 -22.84 12.68 -4.61
N PRO A 137 -24.03 12.46 -4.03
CA PRO A 137 -24.89 11.32 -4.35
C PRO A 137 -25.45 11.32 -5.78
N ARG A 138 -25.57 12.49 -6.41
CA ARG A 138 -26.17 12.62 -7.75
C ARG A 138 -25.14 12.57 -8.87
N ARG A 139 -23.96 13.14 -8.63
CA ARG A 139 -22.93 13.32 -9.66
C ARG A 139 -21.68 12.46 -9.42
N GLY A 140 -21.50 11.91 -8.22
CA GLY A 140 -20.29 11.17 -7.85
C GLY A 140 -19.03 12.04 -7.85
N THR A 141 -19.18 13.36 -7.81
CA THR A 141 -18.09 14.34 -7.74
C THR A 141 -17.60 14.47 -6.30
N VAL A 142 -16.34 14.88 -6.13
CA VAL A 142 -15.70 15.10 -4.82
C VAL A 142 -14.83 16.33 -4.93
N ALA A 143 -14.63 17.10 -3.86
CA ALA A 143 -13.71 18.25 -3.91
C ALA A 143 -12.33 17.79 -4.39
N ALA A 144 -11.66 18.58 -5.24
CA ALA A 144 -10.34 18.19 -5.75
C ALA A 144 -9.31 18.14 -4.59
N GLY A 145 -8.43 17.16 -4.63
CA GLY A 145 -7.42 16.97 -3.59
C GLY A 145 -6.60 15.71 -3.78
N GLY A 146 -5.87 15.34 -2.74
CA GLY A 146 -5.08 14.12 -2.76
C GLY A 146 -4.42 13.82 -1.43
N VAL A 147 -3.97 12.58 -1.30
CA VAL A 147 -3.23 12.10 -0.13
C VAL A 147 -1.94 11.47 -0.63
N THR A 148 -0.83 11.87 -0.02
CA THR A 148 0.49 11.32 -0.31
C THR A 148 0.78 10.20 0.67
N PHE A 149 1.25 9.07 0.15
CA PHE A 149 1.84 8.01 0.95
C PHE A 149 3.34 7.98 0.68
N SER A 150 4.10 7.69 1.72
CA SER A 150 5.55 7.59 1.65
C SER A 150 6.05 6.36 2.40
N THR A 151 7.24 5.90 2.02
CA THR A 151 8.02 4.88 2.72
C THR A 151 9.33 5.51 3.21
N ALA A 152 10.36 4.72 3.52
CA ALA A 152 11.70 5.21 3.82
C ALA A 152 12.33 5.95 2.62
N LYS A 153 12.09 5.49 1.38
CA LYS A 153 12.72 6.02 0.16
C LYS A 153 11.74 6.56 -0.87
N TYR A 154 10.54 6.02 -0.97
CA TYR A 154 9.61 6.32 -2.07
C TYR A 154 8.41 7.14 -1.59
N ALA A 155 7.82 7.93 -2.49
CA ALA A 155 6.57 8.64 -2.26
C ALA A 155 5.70 8.64 -3.52
N ALA A 156 4.39 8.57 -3.32
CA ALA A 156 3.40 8.71 -4.39
C ALA A 156 2.07 9.21 -3.81
N ARG A 157 1.25 9.82 -4.67
CA ARG A 157 0.03 10.51 -4.29
C ARG A 157 -1.18 9.93 -4.99
N VAL A 158 -2.23 9.65 -4.24
CA VAL A 158 -3.57 9.40 -4.79
C VAL A 158 -4.26 10.74 -4.92
N VAL A 159 -4.57 11.16 -6.15
CA VAL A 159 -5.30 12.41 -6.42
C VAL A 159 -6.69 12.11 -6.94
N PHE A 160 -7.62 12.98 -6.55
CA PHE A 160 -9.01 12.96 -6.99
C PHE A 160 -9.35 14.34 -7.53
N ALA A 161 -9.90 14.38 -8.74
CA ALA A 161 -10.38 15.60 -9.38
C ALA A 161 -11.84 15.88 -8.98
N ASP A 162 -12.24 17.14 -9.11
CA ASP A 162 -13.62 17.63 -8.99
C ASP A 162 -14.62 16.86 -9.88
N THR A 163 -14.16 16.44 -11.06
CA THR A 163 -14.88 15.57 -12.01
C THR A 163 -15.05 14.11 -11.55
N GLY A 164 -14.48 13.72 -10.40
CA GLY A 164 -14.55 12.36 -9.84
C GLY A 164 -13.51 11.39 -10.41
N ARG A 165 -12.54 11.86 -11.19
CA ARG A 165 -11.42 11.03 -11.69
C ARG A 165 -10.43 10.76 -10.55
N ILE A 166 -10.14 9.49 -10.27
CA ILE A 166 -9.18 9.06 -9.25
C ILE A 166 -7.98 8.42 -9.95
N ARG A 167 -6.76 8.90 -9.66
CA ARG A 167 -5.50 8.36 -10.22
C ARG A 167 -4.37 8.41 -9.20
N ILE A 168 -3.31 7.64 -9.45
CA ILE A 168 -2.05 7.72 -8.70
C ILE A 168 -1.08 8.54 -9.53
N CYS A 169 -0.32 9.43 -8.90
CA CYS A 169 0.70 10.25 -9.53
C CYS A 169 1.89 10.51 -8.58
N ILE A 170 3.02 10.92 -9.14
CA ILE A 170 4.16 11.39 -8.35
C ILE A 170 3.88 12.86 -7.95
N PRO A 171 3.99 13.22 -6.66
CA PRO A 171 3.89 14.62 -6.25
C PRO A 171 4.99 15.44 -6.91
N GLN A 172 4.71 16.71 -7.24
CA GLN A 172 5.75 17.62 -7.74
C GLN A 172 6.89 17.73 -6.74
N SER A 173 8.12 17.98 -7.20
CA SER A 173 9.35 17.97 -6.37
C SER A 173 9.24 18.81 -5.09
N ALA A 174 8.56 19.96 -5.14
CA ALA A 174 8.32 20.82 -3.98
C ALA A 174 7.38 20.22 -2.91
N ASN A 175 6.60 19.20 -3.27
CA ASN A 175 5.59 18.54 -2.44
C ASN A 175 5.92 17.06 -2.17
N ILE A 176 7.10 16.58 -2.59
CA ILE A 176 7.61 15.27 -2.18
C ILE A 176 8.18 15.43 -0.75
N PRO A 177 7.85 14.53 0.18
CA PRO A 177 8.45 14.56 1.52
C PRO A 177 9.98 14.50 1.44
N SER A 178 10.65 15.24 2.33
CA SER A 178 12.11 15.40 2.31
C SER A 178 12.84 14.05 2.29
N GLY A 179 13.82 13.93 1.39
CA GLY A 179 14.65 12.71 1.25
C GLY A 179 13.97 11.54 0.54
N LYS A 180 12.77 11.73 -0.03
CA LYS A 180 12.06 10.70 -0.81
C LYS A 180 12.16 10.97 -2.31
N VAL A 181 11.98 9.91 -3.09
CA VAL A 181 11.86 9.97 -4.55
C VAL A 181 10.50 9.44 -5.00
N GLY A 182 10.07 9.80 -6.21
CA GLY A 182 8.83 9.27 -6.79
C GLY A 182 8.87 7.75 -6.91
N LEU A 183 7.74 7.09 -6.65
CA LEU A 183 7.61 5.64 -6.84
C LEU A 183 7.86 5.28 -8.33
N PRO A 184 8.88 4.46 -8.67
CA PRO A 184 9.29 4.24 -10.07
C PRO A 184 8.25 3.57 -10.97
N SER A 185 7.27 2.87 -10.39
CA SER A 185 6.18 2.23 -11.14
C SER A 185 5.09 3.21 -11.58
N VAL A 186 5.17 4.47 -11.14
CA VAL A 186 4.25 5.55 -11.50
C VAL A 186 5.00 6.52 -12.40
N THR A 187 4.47 6.82 -13.58
CA THR A 187 5.12 7.72 -14.55
C THR A 187 4.42 9.06 -14.70
N ALA A 188 3.18 9.16 -14.21
CA ALA A 188 2.39 10.38 -14.32
C ALA A 188 2.66 11.33 -13.14
N ASN A 189 2.95 12.59 -13.44
CA ASN A 189 3.06 13.63 -12.42
C ASN A 189 1.66 14.15 -12.03
N CYS A 190 1.58 14.64 -10.79
CA CYS A 190 0.50 15.52 -10.35
C CYS A 190 0.77 16.93 -10.90
#